data_AF-A0A9J6ZFT2-F1
#
_entry.id   AF-A0A9J6ZFT2-F1
#
_cell.length_a   1.000
_cell.length_b   1.000
_cell.length_c   1.000
_cell.angle_alpha   90.00
_cell.angle_beta   90.00
_cell.angle_gamma   90.00
#
_symmetry.space_group_name_H-M   'P 1'
#
loop_
_entity.id
_entity.type
_entity.pdbx_description
1 polymer ?
#
loop_
_entity_poly.entity_id
_entity_poly.type
_entity_poly.pdbx_seq_one_letter_code
_entity_poly.pdbx_strand_id
1 'polypeptide(L)'
;MGGISFKAKLNKRPDGSNYTIEESVILVDGKFEGLLTHDNIGNSTVKVYTGSNFTGDEITNFVVSIPSNAPWRRSIRVYAEVPKVYVTYQTPGDQVDADDINYIQDVILESEASLSNALLLKADKDITYTKTETDERIKNIIGSAPEALDTLVEIAEALNNDPNFAATITLQLSSKVEKIAGKSLSTEDYSTAEKAKLAGISFGANNYIHPSTHPPTIIVQDEGNRFVTDAEKATWNAKETIEGSQAKVTAVQTSLTTHSNDAVKHITAAERTAWNAKETTEGSQAKATAVQISLTTHANDAVKHITAAERTTWNAKETTEGSQAKATVVQTSLTTHANDEVKHITAAERKAWNEKETISGSQIKVDAHANRTDNPHAVTKTQIGLPNVNNYDISTQVEAEGGTSNVKYMTPLRTAQAIQKQISGLGGGDMLKSVYDSNNNGKVDQSETADSIPWAGVSGKPTTFSPAAHEHSLLQRTDDRDRKPIDTAKGSVEFVFTSLNGMTGATGGTYQDMLVLNAYTDASGGKVNALVLDKSTMTIRHYQAEQNATSWGNARVLAYTDEVLSKGPITWGQLRGDL
;
A
#
# COMPACT_ATOMS: atom_id res chain seq x y z
N MET A 1 -7.93 29.41 -44.18
CA MET A 1 -7.94 28.46 -45.31
C MET A 1 -8.92 28.99 -46.33
N GLY A 2 -8.44 29.52 -47.46
CA GLY A 2 -9.33 29.83 -48.57
C GLY A 2 -9.95 28.52 -49.04
N GLY A 3 -11.26 28.37 -48.93
CA GLY A 3 -11.93 27.13 -49.32
C GLY A 3 -11.71 26.88 -50.82
N ILE A 4 -11.10 25.74 -51.15
CA ILE A 4 -11.00 25.27 -52.53
C ILE A 4 -12.42 24.93 -52.97
N SER A 5 -12.91 25.63 -54.01
CA SER A 5 -14.27 25.47 -54.52
C SER A 5 -14.20 24.83 -55.91
N PHE A 6 -14.70 23.60 -56.02
CA PHE A 6 -14.82 22.91 -57.30
C PHE A 6 -16.00 23.47 -58.10
N LYS A 7 -15.79 23.82 -59.37
CA LYS A 7 -16.89 24.13 -60.28
C LYS A 7 -17.63 22.84 -60.62
N ALA A 8 -18.95 22.82 -60.44
CA ALA A 8 -19.76 21.64 -60.72
C ALA A 8 -19.79 21.34 -62.24
N LYS A 9 -19.42 20.12 -62.62
CA LYS A 9 -19.52 19.61 -64.00
C LYS A 9 -20.91 19.06 -64.28
N LEU A 10 -21.42 19.26 -65.49
CA LEU A 10 -22.74 18.80 -65.94
C LEU A 10 -22.64 17.46 -66.67
N ASN A 11 -23.36 16.44 -66.20
CA ASN A 11 -23.49 15.19 -66.93
C ASN A 11 -24.35 15.36 -68.18
N LYS A 12 -24.15 14.51 -69.19
CA LYS A 12 -25.10 14.42 -70.30
C LYS A 12 -26.46 13.92 -69.83
N ARG A 13 -27.55 14.62 -70.19
CA ARG A 13 -28.90 14.17 -69.79
C ARG A 13 -29.28 12.87 -70.52
N PRO A 14 -29.88 11.89 -69.82
CA PRO A 14 -30.29 10.62 -70.44
C PRO A 14 -31.32 10.78 -71.56
N ASP A 15 -32.12 11.85 -71.50
CA ASP A 15 -33.15 12.19 -72.48
C ASP A 15 -32.62 12.94 -73.71
N GLY A 16 -31.31 13.25 -73.74
CA GLY A 16 -30.67 14.00 -74.82
C GLY A 16 -31.00 15.50 -74.84
N SER A 17 -31.71 16.03 -73.84
CA SER A 17 -31.99 17.46 -73.73
C SER A 17 -30.76 18.26 -73.30
N ASN A 18 -30.68 19.53 -73.71
CA ASN A 18 -29.61 20.44 -73.29
C ASN A 18 -29.96 21.14 -71.97
N TYR A 19 -28.93 21.47 -71.19
CA TYR A 19 -29.02 22.46 -70.11
C TYR A 19 -29.06 23.87 -70.70
N THR A 20 -29.85 24.74 -70.10
CA THR A 20 -29.76 26.19 -70.31
C THR A 20 -29.01 26.77 -69.13
N ILE A 21 -27.87 27.41 -69.39
CA ILE A 21 -27.01 27.99 -68.37
C ILE A 21 -26.97 29.50 -68.54
N GLU A 22 -26.90 30.21 -67.42
CA GLU A 22 -26.57 31.62 -67.35
C GLU A 22 -25.29 31.79 -66.54
N GLU A 23 -24.31 32.47 -67.14
CA GLU A 23 -23.04 32.80 -66.52
C GLU A 23 -22.91 34.32 -66.39
N SER A 24 -22.67 34.78 -65.18
CA SER A 24 -22.52 36.21 -64.90
C SER A 24 -21.06 36.60 -65.04
N VAL A 25 -20.78 37.56 -65.91
CA VAL A 25 -19.44 37.94 -66.33
C VAL A 25 -19.20 39.41 -65.97
N ILE A 26 -18.07 39.69 -65.32
CA ILE A 26 -17.65 41.05 -64.97
C ILE A 26 -16.76 41.58 -66.10
N LEU A 27 -17.06 42.78 -66.58
CA LEU A 27 -16.26 43.46 -67.59
C LEU A 27 -15.28 44.41 -66.88
N VAL A 28 -14.03 44.38 -67.33
CA VAL A 28 -12.99 45.32 -66.90
C VAL A 28 -12.70 46.22 -68.10
N ASP A 29 -12.79 47.54 -67.92
CA ASP A 29 -12.65 48.52 -69.00
C ASP A 29 -13.57 48.27 -70.21
N GLY A 30 -14.80 47.86 -69.94
CA GLY A 30 -15.82 47.61 -70.96
C GLY A 30 -15.59 46.37 -71.83
N LYS A 31 -14.65 45.49 -71.43
CA LYS A 31 -14.32 44.24 -72.12
C LYS A 31 -14.34 43.05 -71.17
N PHE A 32 -14.80 41.92 -71.65
CA PHE A 32 -14.47 40.61 -71.08
C PHE A 32 -13.91 39.69 -72.16
N GLU A 33 -12.93 38.87 -71.79
CA GLU A 33 -12.42 37.79 -72.60
C GLU A 33 -12.09 36.59 -71.72
N GLY A 34 -12.73 35.45 -71.98
CA GLY A 34 -12.52 34.25 -71.17
C GLY A 34 -13.19 33.03 -71.76
N LEU A 35 -12.93 31.88 -71.15
CA LEU A 35 -13.62 30.63 -71.44
C LEU A 35 -14.94 30.59 -70.68
N LEU A 36 -16.01 30.17 -71.35
CA LEU A 36 -17.27 29.84 -70.69
C LEU A 36 -17.06 28.64 -69.77
N THR A 37 -17.85 28.59 -68.70
CA THR A 37 -17.65 27.63 -67.62
C THR A 37 -17.95 26.17 -68.04
N HIS A 38 -18.79 25.95 -69.05
CA HIS A 38 -19.18 24.61 -69.53
C HIS A 38 -18.69 24.29 -70.95
N ASP A 39 -18.71 23.01 -71.29
CA ASP A 39 -18.24 22.49 -72.57
C ASP A 39 -19.40 22.17 -73.52
N ASN A 40 -19.08 21.78 -74.75
CA ASN A 40 -20.01 21.38 -75.82
C ASN A 40 -21.10 22.43 -76.12
N ILE A 41 -20.82 23.70 -75.84
CA ILE A 41 -21.76 24.80 -76.04
C ILE A 41 -22.04 25.00 -77.54
N GLY A 42 -23.33 25.06 -77.89
CA GLY A 42 -23.76 25.38 -79.26
C GLY A 42 -23.61 26.87 -79.55
N ASN A 43 -22.79 27.26 -80.54
CA ASN A 43 -22.48 28.67 -80.82
C ASN A 43 -23.74 29.51 -81.10
N SER A 44 -24.71 28.96 -81.82
CA SER A 44 -25.98 29.62 -82.15
C SER A 44 -26.89 29.84 -80.94
N THR A 45 -26.57 29.27 -79.79
CA THR A 45 -27.36 29.37 -78.56
C THR A 45 -26.83 30.42 -77.59
N VAL A 46 -25.64 30.96 -77.84
CA VAL A 46 -25.02 31.96 -76.97
C VAL A 46 -25.70 33.31 -77.18
N LYS A 47 -26.22 33.88 -76.10
CA LYS A 47 -26.77 35.24 -76.06
C LYS A 47 -26.26 36.00 -74.85
N VAL A 48 -26.10 37.31 -74.97
CA VAL A 48 -25.56 38.15 -73.91
C VAL A 48 -26.54 39.26 -73.58
N TYR A 49 -26.87 39.42 -72.29
CA TYR A 49 -27.82 40.43 -71.81
C TYR A 49 -27.21 41.28 -70.70
N THR A 50 -27.66 42.53 -70.56
CA THR A 50 -27.25 43.40 -69.44
C THR A 50 -27.94 43.03 -68.11
N GLY A 51 -29.03 42.24 -68.15
CA GLY A 51 -29.74 41.69 -66.99
C GLY A 51 -29.82 40.15 -66.99
N SER A 52 -30.09 39.58 -65.82
CA SER A 52 -30.25 38.13 -65.62
C SER A 52 -31.60 37.62 -66.16
N ASN A 53 -31.69 36.34 -66.51
CA ASN A 53 -32.87 35.66 -67.04
C ASN A 53 -33.43 36.32 -68.32
N PHE A 54 -32.55 36.65 -69.27
CA PHE A 54 -32.93 37.27 -70.55
C PHE A 54 -33.60 38.65 -70.39
N THR A 55 -33.23 39.40 -69.34
CA THR A 55 -33.74 40.76 -69.10
C THR A 55 -32.71 41.82 -69.48
N GLY A 56 -33.15 43.06 -69.68
CA GLY A 56 -32.28 44.16 -70.13
C GLY A 56 -32.02 44.13 -71.63
N ASP A 57 -30.97 44.85 -72.05
CA ASP A 57 -30.60 45.00 -73.45
C ASP A 57 -29.73 43.82 -73.92
N GLU A 58 -30.02 43.31 -75.12
CA GLU A 58 -29.23 42.27 -75.76
C GLU A 58 -27.96 42.87 -76.36
N ILE A 59 -26.80 42.41 -75.88
CA ILE A 59 -25.49 42.80 -76.42
C ILE A 59 -25.19 41.92 -77.63
N THR A 60 -25.17 42.52 -78.80
CA THR A 60 -24.84 41.83 -80.07
C THR A 60 -23.36 41.93 -80.44
N ASN A 61 -22.62 42.85 -79.79
CA ASN A 61 -21.19 43.04 -80.03
C ASN A 61 -20.34 42.08 -79.18
N PHE A 62 -20.39 40.79 -79.54
CA PHE A 62 -19.54 39.76 -78.96
C PHE A 62 -19.08 38.77 -80.02
N VAL A 63 -17.98 38.08 -79.72
CA VAL A 63 -17.43 37.03 -80.58
C VAL A 63 -17.25 35.76 -79.76
N VAL A 64 -17.75 34.65 -80.27
CA VAL A 64 -17.51 33.30 -79.71
C VAL A 64 -16.46 32.59 -80.56
N SER A 65 -15.39 32.15 -79.91
CA SER A 65 -14.25 31.47 -80.54
C SER A 65 -14.11 30.04 -80.04
N ILE A 66 -13.58 29.18 -80.92
CA ILE A 66 -13.29 27.77 -80.64
C ILE A 66 -11.78 27.62 -80.43
N PRO A 67 -11.32 27.24 -79.23
CA PRO A 67 -9.90 26.93 -79.01
C PRO A 67 -9.48 25.72 -79.86
N SER A 68 -8.32 25.78 -80.50
CA SER A 68 -7.81 24.71 -81.38
C SER A 68 -7.39 23.45 -80.61
N ASN A 69 -6.94 23.61 -79.36
CA ASN A 69 -6.49 22.55 -78.47
C ASN A 69 -7.61 21.94 -77.60
N ALA A 70 -8.77 22.59 -77.52
CA ALA A 70 -9.94 22.11 -76.79
C ALA A 70 -11.24 22.43 -77.56
N PRO A 71 -11.55 21.69 -78.65
CA PRO A 71 -12.68 21.99 -79.54
C PRO A 71 -14.06 21.98 -78.87
N TRP A 72 -14.18 21.27 -77.74
CA TRP A 72 -15.38 21.22 -76.90
C TRP A 72 -15.61 22.51 -76.10
N ARG A 73 -14.60 23.37 -75.91
CA ARG A 73 -14.73 24.62 -75.14
C ARG A 73 -15.13 25.80 -76.00
N ARG A 74 -15.66 26.85 -75.37
CA ARG A 74 -15.95 28.13 -76.02
C ARG A 74 -15.33 29.29 -75.25
N SER A 75 -14.64 30.16 -75.97
CA SER A 75 -14.21 31.45 -75.45
C SER A 75 -15.12 32.55 -75.99
N ILE A 76 -15.55 33.45 -75.11
CA ILE A 76 -16.34 34.61 -75.50
C ILE A 76 -15.54 35.87 -75.25
N ARG A 77 -15.61 36.79 -76.21
CA ARG A 77 -15.13 38.16 -76.06
C ARG A 77 -16.32 39.10 -76.19
N VAL A 78 -16.65 39.82 -75.12
CA VAL A 78 -17.81 40.72 -75.03
C VAL A 78 -17.31 42.16 -74.88
N TYR A 79 -17.97 43.09 -75.57
CA TYR A 79 -17.73 44.52 -75.43
C TYR A 79 -19.03 45.23 -75.06
N ALA A 80 -19.07 45.84 -73.88
CA ALA A 80 -20.24 46.58 -73.41
C ALA A 80 -19.85 47.66 -72.38
N GLU A 81 -20.55 48.79 -72.38
CA GLU A 81 -20.36 49.89 -71.42
C GLU A 81 -21.09 49.65 -70.09
N VAL A 82 -21.13 48.39 -69.64
CA VAL A 82 -21.73 47.99 -68.35
C VAL A 82 -20.74 47.16 -67.56
N PRO A 83 -20.72 47.26 -66.22
CA PRO A 83 -19.76 46.55 -65.39
C PRO A 83 -19.97 45.03 -65.36
N LYS A 84 -21.16 44.55 -65.73
CA LYS A 84 -21.54 43.14 -65.66
C LYS A 84 -22.54 42.78 -66.75
N VAL A 85 -22.38 41.60 -67.32
CA VAL A 85 -23.33 41.01 -68.29
C VAL A 85 -23.65 39.56 -67.89
N TYR A 86 -24.71 39.03 -68.47
CA TYR A 86 -25.17 37.66 -68.28
C TYR A 86 -25.13 36.95 -69.62
N VAL A 87 -24.26 35.95 -69.73
CA VAL A 87 -24.10 35.12 -70.93
C VAL A 87 -24.95 33.87 -70.74
N THR A 88 -25.95 33.71 -71.60
CA THR A 88 -26.83 32.55 -71.62
C THR A 88 -26.47 31.62 -72.78
N TYR A 89 -26.49 30.31 -72.57
CA TYR A 89 -26.17 29.33 -73.60
C TYR A 89 -26.77 27.95 -73.30
N GLN A 90 -26.80 27.10 -74.33
CA GLN A 90 -27.19 25.70 -74.17
C GLN A 90 -26.00 24.75 -74.34
N THR A 91 -25.94 23.75 -73.46
CA THR A 91 -24.94 22.67 -73.50
C THR A 91 -25.59 21.32 -73.24
N PRO A 92 -25.21 20.25 -73.96
CA PRO A 92 -25.64 18.89 -73.65
C PRO A 92 -24.98 18.32 -72.38
N GLY A 93 -23.93 18.97 -71.85
CA GLY A 93 -23.12 18.51 -70.72
C GLY A 93 -21.62 18.73 -70.95
N ASP A 94 -20.85 18.68 -69.87
CA ASP A 94 -19.41 18.88 -69.85
C ASP A 94 -18.64 17.61 -70.24
N GLN A 95 -17.42 17.79 -70.73
CA GLN A 95 -16.49 16.70 -70.99
C GLN A 95 -15.39 16.73 -69.93
N VAL A 96 -15.04 15.58 -69.36
CA VAL A 96 -13.85 15.48 -68.48
C VAL A 96 -12.61 15.46 -69.37
N ASP A 97 -11.71 16.41 -69.17
CA ASP A 97 -10.43 16.49 -69.90
C ASP A 97 -9.20 16.37 -68.98
N ALA A 98 -8.00 16.45 -69.57
CA ALA A 98 -6.76 16.30 -68.84
C ALA A 98 -6.52 17.44 -67.83
N ASP A 99 -7.00 18.65 -68.13
CA ASP A 99 -6.87 19.80 -67.22
C ASP A 99 -7.73 19.58 -65.98
N ASP A 100 -8.94 19.04 -66.13
CA ASP A 100 -9.81 18.68 -65.02
C ASP A 100 -9.18 17.62 -64.09
N ILE A 101 -8.54 16.60 -64.66
CA ILE A 101 -7.88 15.53 -63.89
C ILE A 101 -6.61 16.04 -63.19
N ASN A 102 -5.80 16.84 -63.87
CA ASN A 102 -4.60 17.44 -63.28
C ASN A 102 -4.96 18.38 -62.12
N TYR A 103 -6.04 19.14 -62.23
CA TYR A 103 -6.52 19.99 -61.15
C TYR A 103 -6.92 19.18 -59.91
N ILE A 104 -7.61 18.05 -60.08
CA ILE A 104 -7.93 17.15 -58.98
C ILE A 104 -6.64 16.57 -58.37
N GLN A 105 -5.67 16.19 -59.19
CA GLN A 105 -4.41 15.64 -58.73
C GLN A 105 -3.60 16.64 -57.89
N ASP A 106 -3.51 17.89 -58.32
CA ASP A 106 -2.83 18.96 -57.58
C ASP A 106 -3.51 19.22 -56.23
N VAL A 107 -4.85 19.27 -56.19
CA VAL A 107 -5.61 19.47 -54.95
C VAL A 107 -5.43 18.30 -53.98
N ILE A 108 -5.39 17.06 -54.48
CA ILE A 108 -5.12 15.88 -53.65
C ILE A 108 -3.72 15.95 -53.05
N LEU A 109 -2.70 16.28 -53.86
CA LEU A 109 -1.32 16.41 -53.40
C LEU A 109 -1.19 17.52 -52.34
N GLU A 110 -1.87 18.66 -52.51
CA GLU A 110 -1.91 19.73 -51.51
C GLU A 110 -2.61 19.28 -50.21
N SER A 111 -3.70 18.52 -50.32
CA SER A 111 -4.41 17.95 -49.17
C SER A 111 -3.56 16.94 -48.40
N GLU A 112 -2.85 16.05 -49.10
CA GLU A 112 -1.92 15.07 -48.53
C GLU A 112 -0.76 15.75 -47.79
N ALA A 113 -0.19 16.81 -48.38
CA ALA A 113 0.85 17.61 -47.74
C ALA A 113 0.33 18.35 -46.49
N SER A 114 -0.88 18.93 -46.57
CA SER A 114 -1.53 19.59 -45.44
C SER A 114 -1.84 18.62 -44.29
N LEU A 115 -2.36 17.43 -44.60
CA LEU A 115 -2.61 16.38 -43.62
C LEU A 115 -1.31 15.88 -42.99
N SER A 116 -0.27 15.66 -43.80
CA SER A 116 1.05 15.24 -43.31
C SER A 116 1.65 16.27 -42.35
N ASN A 117 1.55 17.56 -42.67
CA ASN A 117 1.98 18.64 -41.78
C ASN A 117 1.13 18.75 -40.52
N ALA A 118 -0.19 18.59 -40.61
CA ALA A 118 -1.08 18.60 -39.45
C ALA A 118 -0.82 17.42 -38.49
N LEU A 119 -0.51 16.24 -39.04
CA LEU A 119 -0.11 15.07 -38.26
C LEU A 119 1.26 15.29 -37.58
N LEU A 120 2.21 15.93 -38.27
CA LEU A 120 3.50 16.31 -37.70
C LEU A 120 3.35 17.29 -36.54
N LEU A 121 2.37 18.20 -36.62
CA LEU A 121 2.09 19.18 -35.56
C LEU A 121 1.29 18.59 -34.37
N LYS A 122 0.52 17.51 -34.58
CA LYS A 122 -0.16 16.77 -33.52
C LYS A 122 0.77 15.87 -32.71
N ALA A 123 1.93 15.50 -33.25
CA ALA A 123 3.00 14.87 -32.50
C ALA A 123 3.71 15.93 -31.65
N ASP A 124 3.16 16.21 -30.48
CA ASP A 124 3.75 17.15 -29.54
C ASP A 124 5.07 16.57 -28.99
N LYS A 125 6.18 17.13 -29.46
CA LYS A 125 7.56 16.74 -29.10
C LYS A 125 7.85 16.95 -27.62
N ASP A 126 7.09 17.80 -26.92
CA ASP A 126 7.30 18.06 -25.49
C ASP A 126 6.63 17.00 -24.58
N ILE A 127 5.76 16.14 -25.13
CA ILE A 127 5.06 15.09 -24.37
C ILE A 127 5.20 13.67 -24.94
N THR A 128 5.74 13.50 -26.16
CA THR A 128 5.93 12.17 -26.76
C THR A 128 7.42 11.85 -26.92
N TYR A 129 8.01 11.18 -25.94
CA TYR A 129 9.40 10.75 -25.98
C TYR A 129 9.60 9.64 -27.01
N THR A 130 10.68 9.72 -27.79
CA THR A 130 11.15 8.59 -28.59
C THR A 130 11.59 7.45 -27.66
N LYS A 131 11.70 6.21 -28.19
CA LYS A 131 12.19 5.07 -27.40
C LYS A 131 13.55 5.38 -26.75
N THR A 132 14.47 5.98 -27.51
CA THR A 132 15.82 6.34 -27.01
C THR A 132 15.76 7.37 -25.88
N GLU A 133 14.97 8.43 -26.04
CA GLU A 133 14.82 9.46 -25.01
C GLU A 133 14.09 8.93 -23.76
N THR A 134 13.16 7.99 -23.96
CA THR A 134 12.49 7.27 -22.86
C THR A 134 13.49 6.43 -22.09
N ASP A 135 14.33 5.66 -22.79
CA ASP A 135 15.37 4.82 -22.20
C ASP A 135 16.42 5.67 -21.44
N GLU A 136 16.86 6.79 -22.02
CA GLU A 136 17.79 7.72 -21.35
C GLU A 136 17.18 8.39 -20.11
N ARG A 137 15.91 8.78 -20.17
CA ARG A 137 15.21 9.36 -19.02
C ARG A 137 15.00 8.36 -17.90
N ILE A 138 14.67 7.11 -18.23
CA ILE A 138 14.61 6.01 -17.26
C ILE A 138 15.99 5.82 -16.63
N LYS A 139 17.06 5.77 -17.44
CA LYS A 139 18.44 5.64 -16.97
C LYS A 139 18.86 6.80 -16.06
N ASN A 140 18.46 8.02 -16.38
CA ASN A 140 18.75 9.19 -15.56
C ASN A 140 17.95 9.18 -14.25
N ILE A 141 16.68 8.76 -14.26
CA ILE A 141 15.88 8.67 -13.03
C ILE A 141 16.43 7.59 -12.08
N ILE A 142 16.85 6.43 -12.61
CA ILE A 142 17.41 5.35 -11.79
C ILE A 142 18.87 5.61 -11.39
N GLY A 143 19.65 6.37 -12.16
CA GLY A 143 21.08 6.62 -11.91
C GLY A 143 21.43 8.02 -11.37
N SER A 144 20.45 8.89 -11.12
CA SER A 144 20.67 10.23 -10.53
C SER A 144 20.35 10.29 -9.04
N ALA A 145 20.06 9.15 -8.40
CA ALA A 145 19.98 9.11 -6.94
C ALA A 145 21.37 9.45 -6.36
N PRO A 146 21.46 10.30 -5.32
CA PRO A 146 22.74 10.55 -4.63
C PRO A 146 23.42 9.22 -4.27
N GLU A 147 24.76 9.16 -4.19
CA GLU A 147 25.51 7.92 -3.86
C GLU A 147 25.08 7.23 -2.55
N ALA A 148 24.26 7.88 -1.71
CA ALA A 148 23.67 7.32 -0.49
C ALA A 148 22.22 6.82 -0.65
N LEU A 149 21.62 6.98 -1.83
CA LEU A 149 20.23 6.65 -2.18
C LEU A 149 20.15 5.83 -3.48
N ASP A 150 21.28 5.38 -4.04
CA ASP A 150 21.33 4.52 -5.23
C ASP A 150 20.94 3.07 -4.89
N THR A 151 19.81 2.93 -4.20
CA THR A 151 19.36 1.71 -3.55
C THR A 151 19.16 0.55 -4.54
N LEU A 152 18.82 0.82 -5.80
CA LEU A 152 18.67 -0.26 -6.79
C LEU A 152 20.02 -0.77 -7.29
N VAL A 153 21.02 0.11 -7.46
CA VAL A 153 22.40 -0.31 -7.79
C VAL A 153 23.06 -0.92 -6.57
N GLU A 154 22.91 -0.35 -5.38
CA GLU A 154 23.40 -0.91 -4.12
C GLU A 154 22.78 -2.29 -3.85
N ILE A 155 21.48 -2.48 -4.10
CA ILE A 155 20.85 -3.80 -4.02
C ILE A 155 21.41 -4.72 -5.11
N ALA A 156 21.53 -4.27 -6.36
CA ALA A 156 22.08 -5.11 -7.44
C ALA A 156 23.52 -5.55 -7.15
N GLU A 157 24.38 -4.64 -6.68
CA GLU A 157 25.76 -4.90 -6.28
C GLU A 157 25.84 -5.76 -5.00
N ALA A 158 24.99 -5.52 -3.99
CA ALA A 158 24.90 -6.36 -2.79
C ALA A 158 24.42 -7.79 -3.11
N LEU A 159 23.61 -7.95 -4.16
CA LEU A 159 23.23 -9.25 -4.73
C LEU A 159 24.26 -9.77 -5.76
N ASN A 160 25.43 -9.12 -5.86
CA ASN A 160 26.54 -9.45 -6.76
C ASN A 160 26.14 -9.54 -8.25
N ASN A 161 25.17 -8.71 -8.65
CA ASN A 161 24.55 -8.70 -9.98
C ASN A 161 24.03 -10.08 -10.41
N ASP A 162 23.58 -10.92 -9.47
CA ASP A 162 23.08 -12.26 -9.76
C ASP A 162 21.58 -12.24 -10.17
N PRO A 163 21.24 -12.48 -11.45
CA PRO A 163 19.85 -12.51 -11.91
C PRO A 163 19.04 -13.66 -11.31
N ASN A 164 19.68 -14.65 -10.69
CA ASN A 164 19.06 -15.79 -10.02
C ASN A 164 19.46 -15.85 -8.54
N PHE A 165 19.69 -14.70 -7.89
CA PHE A 165 20.14 -14.62 -6.50
C PHE A 165 19.39 -15.57 -5.55
N ALA A 166 18.06 -15.65 -5.67
CA ALA A 166 17.25 -16.56 -4.86
C ALA A 166 17.62 -18.03 -5.07
N ALA A 167 17.87 -18.46 -6.32
CA ALA A 167 18.30 -19.82 -6.63
C ALA A 167 19.74 -20.08 -6.15
N THR A 168 20.64 -19.11 -6.30
CA THR A 168 22.04 -19.21 -5.83
C THR A 168 22.11 -19.33 -4.30
N ILE A 169 21.40 -18.48 -3.58
CA ILE A 169 21.29 -18.57 -2.11
C ILE A 169 20.61 -19.87 -1.70
N THR A 170 19.56 -20.32 -2.39
CA THR A 170 18.93 -21.61 -2.13
C THR A 170 19.91 -22.77 -2.32
N LEU A 171 20.72 -22.75 -3.37
CA LEU A 171 21.74 -23.75 -3.63
C LEU A 171 22.82 -23.74 -2.54
N GLN A 172 23.31 -22.55 -2.14
CA GLN A 172 24.27 -22.41 -1.07
C GLN A 172 23.71 -22.87 0.29
N LEU A 173 22.48 -22.51 0.65
CA LEU A 173 21.81 -23.02 1.86
C LEU A 173 21.60 -24.53 1.81
N SER A 174 21.22 -25.08 0.65
CA SER A 174 21.06 -26.53 0.48
C SER A 174 22.39 -27.29 0.60
N SER A 175 23.52 -26.61 0.39
CA SER A 175 24.86 -27.15 0.63
C SER A 175 25.35 -26.98 2.07
N LYS A 176 24.66 -26.18 2.90
CA LYS A 176 24.97 -26.05 4.33
C LYS A 176 24.37 -27.23 5.08
N VAL A 177 25.14 -27.77 6.02
CA VAL A 177 24.67 -28.78 6.97
C VAL A 177 23.75 -28.12 8.01
N GLU A 178 22.61 -28.74 8.31
CA GLU A 178 21.62 -28.24 9.27
C GLU A 178 22.19 -28.19 10.71
N LYS A 179 21.95 -27.10 11.45
CA LYS A 179 22.45 -26.92 12.83
C LYS A 179 21.46 -27.53 13.83
N ILE A 180 21.79 -28.69 14.37
CA ILE A 180 21.02 -29.34 15.45
C ILE A 180 21.61 -28.95 16.82
N ALA A 181 20.75 -28.55 17.76
CA ALA A 181 21.17 -28.14 19.11
C ALA A 181 21.93 -29.26 19.85
N GLY A 182 23.10 -28.95 20.40
CA GLY A 182 23.97 -29.90 21.09
C GLY A 182 25.06 -30.57 20.24
N LYS A 183 25.13 -30.29 18.93
CA LYS A 183 26.21 -30.74 18.04
C LYS A 183 27.00 -29.54 17.50
N SER A 184 28.33 -29.65 17.48
CA SER A 184 29.20 -28.67 16.81
C SER A 184 29.16 -28.88 15.30
N LEU A 185 29.42 -27.82 14.50
CA LEU A 185 29.66 -27.94 13.06
C LEU A 185 31.02 -28.65 12.83
N SER A 186 31.08 -29.95 13.04
CA SER A 186 32.15 -30.76 12.48
C SER A 186 31.75 -31.18 11.07
N THR A 187 32.68 -31.15 10.13
CA THR A 187 32.63 -32.03 8.95
C THR A 187 32.17 -33.41 9.41
N GLU A 188 30.97 -33.82 9.02
CA GLU A 188 30.45 -35.16 9.32
C GLU A 188 31.24 -36.17 8.48
N ASP A 189 32.39 -36.62 8.98
CA ASP A 189 33.19 -37.71 8.40
C ASP A 189 32.56 -39.09 8.74
N TYR A 190 31.32 -39.32 8.30
CA TYR A 190 30.81 -40.69 8.16
C TYR A 190 30.79 -41.06 6.69
N SER A 191 31.57 -42.07 6.33
CA SER A 191 31.55 -42.65 5.00
C SER A 191 30.16 -43.21 4.67
N THR A 192 29.83 -43.33 3.38
CA THR A 192 28.56 -43.93 2.91
C THR A 192 28.32 -45.32 3.51
N ALA A 193 29.40 -46.04 3.81
CA ALA A 193 29.35 -47.35 4.47
C ALA A 193 28.88 -47.28 5.94
N GLU A 194 29.27 -46.26 6.68
CA GLU A 194 28.85 -46.07 8.08
C GLU A 194 27.40 -45.61 8.18
N LYS A 195 26.97 -44.71 7.29
CA LYS A 195 25.55 -44.32 7.16
C LYS A 195 24.64 -45.49 6.83
N ALA A 196 25.06 -46.38 5.92
CA ALA A 196 24.27 -47.58 5.57
C ALA A 196 24.11 -48.54 6.76
N LYS A 197 25.16 -48.66 7.60
CA LYS A 197 25.14 -49.51 8.80
C LYS A 197 24.21 -48.96 9.88
N LEU A 198 24.16 -47.64 10.07
CA LEU A 198 23.25 -46.97 11.01
C LEU A 198 21.80 -46.94 10.53
N ALA A 199 21.57 -46.78 9.22
CA ALA A 199 20.24 -46.83 8.62
C ALA A 199 19.56 -48.20 8.74
N GLY A 200 20.33 -49.28 8.91
CA GLY A 200 19.83 -50.65 9.09
C GLY A 200 19.35 -51.00 10.51
N ILE A 201 19.48 -50.10 11.48
CA ILE A 201 19.14 -50.36 12.88
C ILE A 201 17.80 -49.64 13.20
N SER A 202 16.74 -50.38 13.51
CA SER A 202 15.45 -49.78 13.86
C SER A 202 15.48 -49.11 15.24
N PHE A 203 14.79 -47.97 15.33
CA PHE A 203 14.62 -47.17 16.55
C PHE A 203 13.94 -48.00 17.66
N GLY A 204 14.64 -48.26 18.78
CA GLY A 204 14.13 -49.05 19.92
C GLY A 204 14.58 -50.52 20.02
N ALA A 205 15.64 -50.91 19.31
CA ALA A 205 16.33 -52.18 19.56
C ALA A 205 17.11 -52.10 20.90
N ASN A 206 16.46 -51.99 22.06
CA ASN A 206 15.64 -53.01 22.72
C ASN A 206 14.51 -52.45 23.63
N ASN A 207 13.19 -52.65 23.34
CA ASN A 207 12.08 -52.75 24.33
C ASN A 207 10.70 -53.14 23.70
N TYR A 208 10.12 -54.29 24.06
CA TYR A 208 8.77 -54.71 23.62
C TYR A 208 7.68 -53.73 24.10
N ILE A 209 6.80 -53.26 23.20
CA ILE A 209 5.63 -52.44 23.53
C ILE A 209 4.37 -53.07 22.92
N HIS A 210 3.35 -53.27 23.77
CA HIS A 210 2.12 -53.96 23.43
C HIS A 210 1.32 -53.24 22.35
N PRO A 211 0.80 -53.95 21.33
CA PRO A 211 0.02 -53.33 20.28
C PRO A 211 -1.34 -52.88 20.83
N SER A 212 -1.60 -51.59 20.63
CA SER A 212 -2.72 -50.81 21.16
C SER A 212 -4.08 -51.26 20.65
N THR A 213 -4.09 -51.84 19.47
CA THR A 213 -5.27 -52.45 18.89
C THR A 213 -4.85 -53.80 18.37
N HIS A 214 -5.66 -54.78 18.74
CA HIS A 214 -5.56 -56.12 18.23
C HIS A 214 -6.50 -56.21 17.02
N PRO A 215 -6.11 -56.88 15.92
CA PRO A 215 -7.07 -57.22 14.88
C PRO A 215 -8.23 -57.98 15.54
N PRO A 216 -9.51 -57.67 15.27
CA PRO A 216 -10.63 -58.29 15.97
C PRO A 216 -10.60 -59.82 15.93
N THR A 217 -9.99 -60.38 14.89
CA THR A 217 -9.79 -61.82 14.65
C THR A 217 -8.96 -62.54 15.71
N ILE A 218 -8.19 -61.83 16.54
CA ILE A 218 -7.42 -62.45 17.64
C ILE A 218 -8.13 -62.37 19.00
N ILE A 219 -9.35 -61.81 19.05
CA ILE A 219 -10.21 -61.75 20.23
C ILE A 219 -11.44 -62.65 20.00
N VAL A 220 -11.54 -63.78 20.71
CA VAL A 220 -12.73 -64.67 20.68
C VAL A 220 -13.94 -63.90 21.24
N GLN A 221 -15.00 -63.76 20.45
CA GLN A 221 -16.16 -62.90 20.79
C GLN A 221 -17.20 -63.67 21.61
N ASP A 222 -17.64 -63.10 22.73
CA ASP A 222 -18.74 -63.54 23.59
C ASP A 222 -19.62 -62.34 24.00
N GLU A 223 -20.64 -62.56 24.84
CA GLU A 223 -21.58 -61.49 25.26
C GLU A 223 -20.90 -60.34 26.03
N GLY A 224 -19.70 -60.51 26.59
CA GLY A 224 -18.99 -59.48 27.38
C GLY A 224 -17.95 -58.68 26.61
N ASN A 225 -17.48 -59.17 25.45
CA ASN A 225 -16.32 -58.63 24.73
C ASN A 225 -16.63 -58.05 23.34
N ARG A 226 -17.92 -57.97 22.97
CA ARG A 226 -18.39 -57.38 21.70
C ARG A 226 -18.66 -55.88 21.85
N PHE A 227 -18.14 -55.06 20.95
CA PHE A 227 -18.41 -53.60 20.93
C PHE A 227 -19.84 -53.22 20.53
N VAL A 228 -20.54 -54.12 19.82
CA VAL A 228 -21.96 -53.95 19.41
C VAL A 228 -22.61 -55.33 19.25
N THR A 229 -23.82 -55.50 19.77
CA THR A 229 -24.61 -56.72 19.57
C THR A 229 -25.26 -56.76 18.19
N ASP A 230 -25.59 -57.95 17.69
CA ASP A 230 -26.28 -58.07 16.39
C ASP A 230 -27.68 -57.44 16.44
N ALA A 231 -28.33 -57.43 17.62
CA ALA A 231 -29.60 -56.77 17.85
C ALA A 231 -29.49 -55.24 17.77
N GLU A 232 -28.46 -54.63 18.36
CA GLU A 232 -28.19 -53.19 18.23
C GLU A 232 -27.84 -52.80 16.80
N LYS A 233 -27.04 -53.62 16.11
CA LYS A 233 -26.68 -53.41 14.70
C LYS A 233 -27.91 -53.50 13.78
N ALA A 234 -28.80 -54.46 14.03
CA ALA A 234 -30.08 -54.57 13.33
C ALA A 234 -30.99 -53.36 13.63
N THR A 235 -31.00 -52.87 14.87
CA THR A 235 -31.79 -51.70 15.27
C THR A 235 -31.27 -50.41 14.60
N TRP A 236 -29.95 -50.20 14.54
CA TRP A 236 -29.36 -49.06 13.83
C TRP A 236 -29.59 -49.12 12.32
N ASN A 237 -29.42 -50.29 11.70
CA ASN A 237 -29.69 -50.47 10.28
C ASN A 237 -31.18 -50.31 9.92
N ALA A 238 -32.09 -50.47 10.91
CA ALA A 238 -33.51 -50.20 10.74
C ALA A 238 -33.92 -48.73 10.97
N LYS A 239 -33.03 -47.85 11.46
CA LYS A 239 -33.36 -46.43 11.73
C LYS A 239 -33.69 -45.63 10.48
N GLU A 240 -33.12 -46.02 9.35
CA GLU A 240 -33.46 -45.47 8.04
C GLU A 240 -33.20 -46.54 6.99
N THR A 241 -34.25 -47.03 6.35
CA THR A 241 -34.15 -47.99 5.26
C THR A 241 -34.17 -47.26 3.93
N ILE A 242 -33.68 -47.91 2.87
CA ILE A 242 -33.83 -47.41 1.50
C ILE A 242 -35.30 -47.13 1.20
N GLU A 243 -36.21 -47.98 1.71
CA GLU A 243 -37.65 -47.81 1.59
C GLU A 243 -38.17 -46.60 2.37
N GLY A 244 -37.68 -46.35 3.59
CA GLY A 244 -38.01 -45.15 4.38
C GLY A 244 -37.53 -43.85 3.71
N SER A 245 -36.34 -43.87 3.13
CA SER A 245 -35.77 -42.71 2.42
C SER A 245 -36.51 -42.46 1.12
N GLN A 246 -36.85 -43.53 0.41
CA GLN A 246 -37.69 -43.44 -0.78
C GLN A 246 -39.11 -42.99 -0.43
N ALA A 247 -39.67 -43.39 0.71
CA ALA A 247 -40.97 -42.91 1.18
C ALA A 247 -40.93 -41.41 1.51
N LYS A 248 -39.84 -40.91 2.11
CA LYS A 248 -39.63 -39.46 2.34
C LYS A 248 -39.52 -38.68 1.04
N VAL A 249 -38.72 -39.16 0.09
CA VAL A 249 -38.60 -38.55 -1.24
C VAL A 249 -39.96 -38.57 -1.95
N THR A 250 -40.69 -39.67 -1.86
CA THR A 250 -42.02 -39.81 -2.45
C THR A 250 -43.03 -38.89 -1.78
N ALA A 251 -42.96 -38.70 -0.46
CA ALA A 251 -43.82 -37.76 0.27
C ALA A 251 -43.52 -36.31 -0.14
N VAL A 252 -42.25 -35.93 -0.31
CA VAL A 252 -41.86 -34.61 -0.81
C VAL A 252 -42.32 -34.42 -2.26
N GLN A 253 -42.08 -35.41 -3.12
CA GLN A 253 -42.54 -35.40 -4.51
C GLN A 253 -44.07 -35.29 -4.60
N THR A 254 -44.79 -36.00 -3.72
CA THR A 254 -46.25 -35.96 -3.65
C THR A 254 -46.74 -34.60 -3.16
N SER A 255 -46.12 -34.03 -2.12
CA SER A 255 -46.43 -32.68 -1.64
C SER A 255 -46.18 -31.62 -2.71
N LEU A 256 -45.08 -31.74 -3.44
CA LEU A 256 -44.75 -30.82 -4.53
C LEU A 256 -45.71 -30.96 -5.70
N THR A 257 -46.04 -32.19 -6.09
CA THR A 257 -47.03 -32.47 -7.14
C THR A 257 -48.44 -32.02 -6.73
N THR A 258 -48.81 -32.22 -5.46
CA THR A 258 -50.06 -31.68 -4.90
C THR A 258 -50.04 -30.16 -4.94
N HIS A 259 -48.91 -29.52 -4.63
CA HIS A 259 -48.80 -28.08 -4.73
C HIS A 259 -48.89 -27.58 -6.17
N SER A 260 -48.22 -28.21 -7.13
CA SER A 260 -48.27 -27.80 -8.53
C SER A 260 -49.66 -27.98 -9.15
N ASN A 261 -50.42 -28.96 -8.66
CA ASN A 261 -51.75 -29.29 -9.17
C ASN A 261 -52.89 -28.62 -8.37
N ASP A 262 -52.56 -27.88 -7.31
CA ASP A 262 -53.55 -27.17 -6.52
C ASP A 262 -53.88 -25.81 -7.15
N ALA A 263 -55.03 -25.76 -7.81
CA ALA A 263 -55.55 -24.58 -8.49
C ALA A 263 -56.07 -23.47 -7.53
N VAL A 264 -56.11 -23.73 -6.22
CA VAL A 264 -56.73 -22.87 -5.19
C VAL A 264 -55.68 -22.07 -4.38
N LYS A 265 -54.38 -22.42 -4.43
CA LYS A 265 -53.35 -21.87 -3.52
C LYS A 265 -53.13 -20.35 -3.59
N HIS A 266 -53.43 -19.71 -4.72
CA HIS A 266 -53.15 -18.28 -4.90
C HIS A 266 -54.40 -17.38 -4.84
N ILE A 267 -55.57 -17.91 -5.22
CA ILE A 267 -56.89 -17.31 -5.00
C ILE A 267 -57.91 -18.44 -4.91
N THR A 268 -58.88 -18.34 -4.00
CA THR A 268 -59.96 -19.32 -3.86
C THR A 268 -60.85 -19.36 -5.10
N ALA A 269 -61.56 -20.47 -5.33
CA ALA A 269 -62.52 -20.56 -6.43
C ALA A 269 -63.61 -19.47 -6.34
N ALA A 270 -64.01 -19.09 -5.11
CA ALA A 270 -64.93 -17.99 -4.87
C ALA A 270 -64.32 -16.63 -5.25
N GLU A 271 -63.06 -16.36 -4.87
CA GLU A 271 -62.34 -15.14 -5.27
C GLU A 271 -62.12 -15.07 -6.78
N ARG A 272 -61.81 -16.19 -7.44
CA ARG A 272 -61.70 -16.27 -8.91
C ARG A 272 -63.04 -16.01 -9.60
N THR A 273 -64.12 -16.54 -9.04
CA THR A 273 -65.48 -16.31 -9.56
C THR A 273 -65.90 -14.86 -9.35
N ALA A 274 -65.61 -14.26 -8.20
CA ALA A 274 -65.88 -12.86 -7.91
C ALA A 274 -65.05 -11.91 -8.79
N TRP A 275 -63.78 -12.23 -9.05
CA TRP A 275 -62.93 -11.46 -9.96
C TRP A 275 -63.42 -11.56 -11.41
N ASN A 276 -63.76 -12.75 -11.89
CA ASN A 276 -64.33 -12.95 -13.22
C ASN A 276 -65.73 -12.29 -13.36
N ALA A 277 -66.49 -12.18 -12.26
CA ALA A 277 -67.79 -11.51 -12.25
C ALA A 277 -67.70 -9.98 -12.18
N LYS A 278 -66.55 -9.39 -11.83
CA LYS A 278 -66.40 -7.92 -11.75
C LYS A 278 -66.52 -7.23 -13.12
N GLU A 279 -66.26 -7.93 -14.22
CA GLU A 279 -66.52 -7.42 -15.55
C GLU A 279 -66.75 -8.59 -16.53
N THR A 280 -67.99 -8.80 -16.95
CA THR A 280 -68.33 -9.74 -18.03
C THR A 280 -68.30 -9.04 -19.39
N THR A 281 -68.16 -9.78 -20.49
CA THR A 281 -68.28 -9.22 -21.85
C THR A 281 -69.62 -8.52 -22.07
N GLU A 282 -70.72 -9.04 -21.50
CA GLU A 282 -72.02 -8.35 -21.48
C GLU A 282 -71.99 -7.05 -20.66
N GLY A 283 -71.34 -7.05 -19.49
CA GLY A 283 -71.15 -5.85 -18.67
C GLY A 283 -70.35 -4.77 -19.39
N SER A 284 -69.29 -5.16 -20.08
CA SER A 284 -68.48 -4.25 -20.90
C SER A 284 -69.24 -3.73 -22.09
N GLN A 285 -70.04 -4.57 -22.75
CA GLN A 285 -70.90 -4.17 -23.86
C GLN A 285 -72.01 -3.21 -23.41
N ALA A 286 -72.60 -3.43 -22.23
CA ALA A 286 -73.59 -2.54 -21.64
C ALA A 286 -72.99 -1.16 -21.32
N LYS A 287 -71.78 -1.12 -20.75
CA LYS A 287 -71.03 0.13 -20.51
C LYS A 287 -70.69 0.85 -21.83
N ALA A 288 -70.19 0.12 -22.82
CA ALA A 288 -69.92 0.67 -24.14
C ALA A 288 -71.19 1.24 -24.79
N THR A 289 -72.32 0.55 -24.67
CA THR A 289 -73.62 1.01 -25.18
C THR A 289 -74.12 2.25 -24.44
N ALA A 290 -73.99 2.31 -23.11
CA ALA A 290 -74.35 3.49 -22.34
C ALA A 290 -73.48 4.71 -22.70
N VAL A 291 -72.19 4.50 -22.92
CA VAL A 291 -71.27 5.54 -23.43
C VAL A 291 -71.68 5.97 -24.83
N GLN A 292 -71.99 5.04 -25.74
CA GLN A 292 -72.46 5.33 -27.09
C GLN A 292 -73.74 6.19 -27.06
N ILE A 293 -74.70 5.86 -26.20
CA ILE A 293 -75.96 6.61 -26.05
C ILE A 293 -75.70 8.00 -25.48
N SER A 294 -74.87 8.12 -24.44
CA SER A 294 -74.49 9.41 -23.85
C SER A 294 -73.76 10.30 -24.87
N LEU A 295 -72.83 9.72 -25.64
CA LEU A 295 -72.09 10.43 -26.67
C LEU A 295 -73.00 10.87 -27.83
N THR A 296 -73.95 10.02 -28.23
CA THR A 296 -74.94 10.36 -29.27
C THR A 296 -75.87 11.47 -28.79
N THR A 297 -76.30 11.42 -27.53
CA THR A 297 -77.11 12.47 -26.90
C THR A 297 -76.32 13.77 -26.78
N HIS A 298 -75.02 13.70 -26.47
CA HIS A 298 -74.13 14.87 -26.48
C HIS A 298 -73.95 15.45 -27.89
N ALA A 299 -73.71 14.62 -28.90
CA ALA A 299 -73.50 15.05 -30.28
C ALA A 299 -74.75 15.69 -30.92
N ASN A 300 -75.95 15.25 -30.53
CA ASN A 300 -77.21 15.73 -31.10
C ASN A 300 -77.83 16.92 -30.35
N ASP A 301 -77.15 17.45 -29.33
CA ASP A 301 -77.66 18.59 -28.58
C ASP A 301 -77.09 19.89 -29.13
N ALA A 302 -77.96 20.65 -29.78
CA ALA A 302 -77.63 21.90 -30.42
C ALA A 302 -77.35 23.06 -29.45
N VAL A 303 -77.65 22.91 -28.15
CA VAL A 303 -77.53 23.97 -27.13
C VAL A 303 -76.26 23.81 -26.28
N LYS A 304 -75.57 22.67 -26.38
CA LYS A 304 -74.72 22.12 -25.31
C LYS A 304 -73.47 22.88 -24.86
N HIS A 305 -73.01 23.91 -25.55
CA HIS A 305 -71.77 24.61 -25.17
C HIS A 305 -71.84 26.14 -25.20
N ILE A 306 -72.67 26.73 -26.06
CA ILE A 306 -73.03 28.15 -26.01
C ILE A 306 -74.46 28.31 -26.51
N THR A 307 -75.25 29.14 -25.84
CA THR A 307 -76.59 29.52 -26.32
C THR A 307 -76.51 30.27 -27.65
N ALA A 308 -77.60 30.30 -28.41
CA ALA A 308 -77.66 31.06 -29.67
C ALA A 308 -77.32 32.56 -29.48
N ALA A 309 -77.66 33.13 -28.32
CA ALA A 309 -77.32 34.50 -27.96
C ALA A 309 -75.81 34.67 -27.69
N GLU A 310 -75.18 33.73 -26.98
CA GLU A 310 -73.73 33.74 -26.74
C GLU A 310 -72.93 33.54 -28.04
N ARG A 311 -73.42 32.72 -28.97
CA ARG A 311 -72.80 32.54 -30.30
C ARG A 311 -72.81 33.83 -31.13
N THR A 312 -73.93 34.54 -31.11
CA THR A 312 -74.06 35.83 -31.81
C THR A 312 -73.11 36.88 -31.21
N THR A 313 -72.94 36.87 -29.88
CA THR A 313 -72.04 37.78 -29.17
C THR A 313 -70.56 37.46 -29.42
N TRP A 314 -70.20 36.17 -29.47
CA TRP A 314 -68.82 35.73 -29.76
C TRP A 314 -68.41 36.01 -31.20
N ASN A 315 -69.27 35.72 -32.18
CA ASN A 315 -69.02 36.03 -33.60
C ASN A 315 -68.84 37.54 -33.87
N ALA A 316 -69.41 38.39 -33.02
CA ALA A 316 -69.27 39.85 -33.11
C ALA A 316 -68.00 40.41 -32.44
N LYS A 317 -67.26 39.62 -31.63
CA LYS A 317 -66.08 40.12 -30.91
C LYS A 317 -64.84 40.32 -31.78
N GLU A 318 -64.75 39.68 -32.94
CA GLU A 318 -63.62 39.87 -33.86
C GLU A 318 -64.08 39.64 -35.31
N THR A 319 -64.17 40.71 -36.11
CA THR A 319 -64.44 40.66 -37.54
C THR A 319 -63.13 40.69 -38.34
N THR A 320 -63.14 40.29 -39.61
CA THR A 320 -61.99 40.45 -40.51
C THR A 320 -61.50 41.90 -40.58
N GLU A 321 -62.41 42.88 -40.55
CA GLU A 321 -62.07 44.31 -40.43
C GLU A 321 -61.42 44.65 -39.09
N GLY A 322 -61.94 44.12 -37.97
CA GLY A 322 -61.36 44.32 -36.63
C GLY A 322 -59.94 43.74 -36.50
N SER A 323 -59.72 42.55 -37.04
CA SER A 323 -58.39 41.92 -37.07
C SER A 323 -57.43 42.68 -37.98
N GLN A 324 -57.89 43.15 -39.14
CA GLN A 324 -57.07 43.95 -40.05
C GLN A 324 -56.71 45.32 -39.43
N ALA A 325 -57.62 45.94 -38.68
CA ALA A 325 -57.34 47.18 -37.96
C ALA A 325 -56.26 46.97 -36.88
N LYS A 326 -56.35 45.89 -36.10
CA LYS A 326 -55.32 45.53 -35.11
C LYS A 326 -53.97 45.21 -35.77
N ALA A 327 -53.98 44.44 -36.85
CA ALA A 327 -52.79 44.16 -37.64
C ALA A 327 -52.16 45.44 -38.19
N THR A 328 -52.96 46.40 -38.64
CA THR A 328 -52.49 47.70 -39.16
C THR A 328 -51.88 48.56 -38.04
N VAL A 329 -52.48 48.58 -36.85
CA VAL A 329 -51.90 49.27 -35.68
C VAL A 329 -50.56 48.64 -35.30
N VAL A 330 -50.50 47.32 -35.21
CA VAL A 330 -49.25 46.60 -34.92
C VAL A 330 -48.21 46.86 -36.00
N GLN A 331 -48.56 46.76 -37.28
CA GLN A 331 -47.68 47.06 -38.40
C GLN A 331 -47.14 48.49 -38.32
N THR A 332 -47.99 49.46 -37.99
CA THR A 332 -47.61 50.87 -37.86
C THR A 332 -46.66 51.09 -36.67
N SER A 333 -46.96 50.50 -35.51
CA SER A 333 -46.07 50.55 -34.35
C SER A 333 -44.74 49.85 -34.61
N LEU A 334 -44.74 48.70 -35.29
CA LEU A 334 -43.52 47.96 -35.65
C LEU A 334 -42.68 48.73 -36.67
N THR A 335 -43.31 49.35 -37.66
CA THR A 335 -42.64 50.20 -38.65
C THR A 335 -42.05 51.46 -38.00
N THR A 336 -42.78 52.06 -37.06
CA THR A 336 -42.29 53.20 -36.28
C THR A 336 -41.12 52.81 -35.38
N HIS A 337 -41.14 51.61 -34.79
CA HIS A 337 -40.04 51.10 -33.97
C HIS A 337 -38.81 50.72 -34.81
N ALA A 338 -39.01 50.04 -35.95
CA ALA A 338 -37.95 49.63 -36.86
C ALA A 338 -37.23 50.82 -37.51
N ASN A 339 -37.93 51.93 -37.72
CA ASN A 339 -37.37 53.18 -38.26
C ASN A 339 -36.87 54.14 -37.17
N ASP A 340 -36.91 53.75 -35.90
CA ASP A 340 -36.41 54.55 -34.80
C ASP A 340 -34.96 54.18 -34.45
N GLU A 341 -34.01 54.97 -34.96
CA GLU A 341 -32.58 54.76 -34.74
C GLU A 341 -32.11 55.14 -33.32
N VAL A 342 -32.97 55.74 -32.48
CA VAL A 342 -32.58 56.41 -31.22
C VAL A 342 -33.13 55.71 -29.98
N LYS A 343 -34.16 54.86 -30.09
CA LYS A 343 -34.99 54.44 -28.95
C LYS A 343 -34.41 53.49 -27.90
N HIS A 344 -33.18 52.94 -28.06
CA HIS A 344 -32.63 52.03 -27.03
C HIS A 344 -31.34 52.49 -26.37
N ILE A 345 -30.53 53.29 -27.07
CA ILE A 345 -29.44 54.11 -26.52
C ILE A 345 -29.24 55.26 -27.50
N THR A 346 -29.16 56.50 -27.00
CA THR A 346 -28.82 57.65 -27.83
C THR A 346 -27.46 57.45 -28.50
N ALA A 347 -27.20 58.14 -29.62
CA ALA A 347 -25.89 58.07 -30.29
C ALA A 347 -24.73 58.41 -29.32
N ALA A 348 -24.97 59.30 -28.36
CA ALA A 348 -24.03 59.64 -27.29
C ALA A 348 -23.83 58.47 -26.30
N GLU A 349 -24.90 57.80 -25.87
CA GLU A 349 -24.83 56.64 -24.98
C GLU A 349 -24.16 55.43 -25.66
N ARG A 350 -24.39 55.22 -26.96
CA ARG A 350 -23.71 54.18 -27.74
C ARG A 350 -22.22 54.43 -27.88
N LYS A 351 -21.83 55.68 -28.16
CA LYS A 351 -20.43 56.08 -28.20
C LYS A 351 -19.76 55.89 -26.83
N ALA A 352 -20.41 56.33 -25.75
CA ALA A 352 -19.91 56.16 -24.39
C ALA A 352 -19.82 54.69 -23.94
N TRP A 353 -20.74 53.81 -24.37
CA TRP A 353 -20.67 52.37 -24.05
C TRP A 353 -19.56 51.66 -24.84
N ASN A 354 -19.44 51.95 -26.14
CA ASN A 354 -18.37 51.40 -26.98
C ASN A 354 -16.97 51.89 -26.56
N GLU A 355 -16.86 53.09 -26.01
CA GLU A 355 -15.60 53.65 -25.49
C GLU A 355 -15.25 53.13 -24.09
N LYS A 356 -16.19 52.51 -23.34
CA LYS A 356 -15.93 52.02 -21.99
C LYS A 356 -15.07 50.75 -21.94
N GLU A 357 -15.11 49.90 -22.97
CA GLU A 357 -14.28 48.68 -23.03
C GLU A 357 -14.16 48.16 -24.47
N THR A 358 -12.94 48.09 -25.01
CA THR A 358 -12.65 47.45 -26.31
C THR A 358 -12.06 46.06 -26.08
N ILE A 359 -12.11 45.17 -27.08
CA ILE A 359 -11.48 43.82 -26.98
C ILE A 359 -9.99 43.95 -26.64
N SER A 360 -9.29 44.91 -27.26
CA SER A 360 -7.90 45.23 -26.91
C SER A 360 -7.76 45.79 -25.49
N GLY A 361 -8.69 46.64 -25.04
CA GLY A 361 -8.68 47.17 -23.67
C GLY A 361 -8.87 46.09 -22.61
N SER A 362 -9.77 45.13 -22.85
CA SER A 362 -9.99 43.98 -21.96
C SER A 362 -8.81 43.03 -21.95
N GLN A 363 -8.22 42.74 -23.12
CA GLN A 363 -7.03 41.90 -23.18
C GLN A 363 -5.84 42.55 -22.46
N ILE A 364 -5.63 43.86 -22.62
CA ILE A 364 -4.60 44.60 -21.88
C ILE A 364 -4.82 44.52 -20.36
N LYS A 365 -6.07 44.58 -19.87
CA LYS A 365 -6.38 44.45 -18.44
C LYS A 365 -6.16 43.02 -17.92
N VAL A 366 -6.54 42.02 -18.69
CA VAL A 366 -6.30 40.59 -18.35
C VAL A 366 -4.81 40.30 -18.36
N ASP A 367 -4.08 40.77 -19.36
CA ASP A 367 -2.63 40.60 -19.45
C ASP A 367 -1.92 41.36 -18.32
N ALA A 368 -2.37 42.56 -17.98
CA ALA A 368 -1.85 43.30 -16.83
C ALA A 368 -2.14 42.56 -15.51
N HIS A 369 -3.31 41.94 -15.35
CA HIS A 369 -3.61 41.14 -14.16
C HIS A 369 -2.80 39.83 -14.10
N ALA A 370 -2.69 39.11 -15.21
CA ALA A 370 -1.96 37.85 -15.31
C ALA A 370 -0.44 38.05 -15.12
N ASN A 371 0.10 39.19 -15.57
CA ASN A 371 1.52 39.54 -15.42
C ASN A 371 1.84 40.28 -14.12
N ARG A 372 0.85 40.57 -13.26
CA ARG A 372 1.08 41.16 -11.94
C ARG A 372 1.57 40.12 -10.96
N THR A 373 2.83 40.24 -10.58
CA THR A 373 3.51 39.37 -9.61
C THR A 373 3.43 39.88 -8.18
N ASP A 374 2.87 41.07 -7.96
CA ASP A 374 2.50 41.60 -6.64
C ASP A 374 1.16 40.99 -6.21
N ASN A 375 0.99 40.59 -4.95
CA ASN A 375 -0.29 40.02 -4.43
C ASN A 375 -1.44 41.04 -4.65
N PRO A 376 -2.24 40.91 -5.72
CA PRO A 376 -3.08 42.01 -6.19
C PRO A 376 -4.43 42.01 -5.47
N HIS A 377 -4.68 40.99 -4.64
CA HIS A 377 -5.94 40.76 -3.93
C HIS A 377 -5.79 40.89 -2.41
N ALA A 378 -4.61 41.28 -1.91
CA ALA A 378 -4.31 41.40 -0.49
C ALA A 378 -4.78 40.16 0.31
N VAL A 379 -4.72 38.97 -0.31
CA VAL A 379 -5.23 37.76 0.33
C VAL A 379 -4.48 37.50 1.62
N THR A 380 -5.24 37.33 2.70
CA THR A 380 -4.72 37.10 4.04
C THR A 380 -4.36 35.63 4.21
N LYS A 381 -3.42 35.33 5.11
CA LYS A 381 -3.01 33.95 5.44
C LYS A 381 -4.18 33.05 5.84
N THR A 382 -5.19 33.64 6.45
CA THR A 382 -6.44 32.96 6.79
C THR A 382 -7.19 32.46 5.55
N GLN A 383 -7.23 33.26 4.48
CA GLN A 383 -7.97 32.92 3.25
C GLN A 383 -7.32 31.77 2.46
N ILE A 384 -6.02 31.54 2.63
CA ILE A 384 -5.28 30.44 1.99
C ILE A 384 -5.02 29.26 2.94
N GLY A 385 -5.67 29.23 4.12
CA GLY A 385 -5.55 28.12 5.06
C GLY A 385 -4.20 28.01 5.78
N LEU A 386 -3.42 29.10 5.83
CA LEU A 386 -2.10 29.16 6.48
C LEU A 386 -2.07 30.14 7.68
N PRO A 387 -3.08 30.20 8.57
CA PRO A 387 -3.18 31.22 9.61
C PRO A 387 -2.01 31.19 10.61
N ASN A 388 -1.36 30.03 10.76
CA ASN A 388 -0.25 29.83 11.69
C ASN A 388 1.13 30.10 11.08
N VAL A 389 1.22 30.42 9.79
CA VAL A 389 2.50 30.69 9.10
C VAL A 389 2.84 32.18 9.21
N ASN A 390 3.94 32.53 9.86
CA ASN A 390 4.42 33.92 9.97
C ASN A 390 5.07 34.39 8.65
N ASN A 391 5.08 35.71 8.37
CA ASN A 391 5.64 36.25 7.12
C ASN A 391 7.04 36.79 7.41
N TYR A 392 7.95 35.87 7.67
CA TYR A 392 9.32 36.18 8.02
C TYR A 392 10.21 35.87 6.82
N ASP A 393 11.18 36.75 6.52
CA ASP A 393 12.16 36.46 5.48
C ASP A 393 13.13 35.36 5.96
N ILE A 394 13.88 34.78 5.04
CA ILE A 394 15.00 33.89 5.36
C ILE A 394 16.14 34.69 6.00
N SER A 395 16.70 34.17 7.09
CA SER A 395 17.85 34.77 7.77
C SER A 395 19.10 34.81 6.88
N THR A 396 19.82 35.94 6.91
CA THR A 396 21.16 36.03 6.33
C THR A 396 22.16 35.20 7.13
N GLN A 397 23.32 34.89 6.56
CA GLN A 397 24.35 34.12 7.27
C GLN A 397 24.80 34.80 8.57
N VAL A 398 25.01 36.12 8.53
CA VAL A 398 25.45 36.89 9.71
C VAL A 398 24.40 36.88 10.82
N GLU A 399 23.13 37.04 10.47
CA GLU A 399 22.02 36.98 11.43
C GLU A 399 21.86 35.58 12.03
N ALA A 400 22.04 34.53 11.22
CA ALA A 400 21.97 33.15 11.67
C ALA A 400 23.12 32.79 12.62
N GLU A 401 24.34 33.19 12.27
CA GLU A 401 25.53 33.02 13.11
C GLU A 401 25.45 33.82 14.42
N GLY A 402 24.84 35.01 14.39
CA GLY A 402 24.65 35.86 15.57
C GLY A 402 23.47 35.46 16.47
N GLY A 403 22.46 34.77 15.93
CA GLY A 403 21.29 34.30 16.69
C GLY A 403 20.41 35.40 17.27
N THR A 404 20.41 36.61 16.68
CA THR A 404 19.82 37.82 17.29
C THR A 404 18.38 38.13 16.86
N SER A 405 17.83 37.41 15.87
CA SER A 405 16.50 37.69 15.31
C SER A 405 15.51 36.55 15.55
N ASN A 406 14.33 36.87 16.11
CA ASN A 406 13.21 35.94 16.31
C ASN A 406 12.10 36.11 15.25
N VAL A 407 12.33 36.95 14.22
CA VAL A 407 11.37 37.29 13.15
C VAL A 407 11.89 36.90 11.76
N LYS A 408 12.74 35.87 11.67
CA LYS A 408 13.32 35.34 10.44
C LYS A 408 13.25 33.80 10.45
N TYR A 409 13.10 33.17 9.29
CA TYR A 409 13.15 31.72 9.13
C TYR A 409 14.59 31.24 8.88
N MET A 410 14.92 30.05 9.41
CA MET A 410 16.22 29.41 9.23
C MET A 410 16.14 28.34 8.14
N THR A 411 17.08 28.33 7.19
CA THR A 411 17.23 27.21 6.25
C THR A 411 18.20 26.17 6.80
N PRO A 412 18.16 24.92 6.33
CA PRO A 412 19.14 23.90 6.74
C PRO A 412 20.60 24.37 6.62
N LEU A 413 20.92 25.13 5.57
CA LEU A 413 22.26 25.72 5.38
C LEU A 413 22.60 26.76 6.46
N ARG A 414 21.67 27.67 6.78
CA ARG A 414 21.89 28.70 7.80
C ARG A 414 22.01 28.10 9.20
N THR A 415 21.22 27.06 9.49
CA THR A 415 21.36 26.25 10.71
C THR A 415 22.75 25.62 10.78
N ALA A 416 23.22 25.00 9.70
CA ALA A 416 24.55 24.40 9.65
C ALA A 416 25.66 25.45 9.86
N GLN A 417 25.55 26.62 9.23
CA GLN A 417 26.50 27.73 9.40
C GLN A 417 26.53 28.27 10.84
N ALA A 418 25.36 28.46 11.47
CA ALA A 418 25.26 28.89 12.86
C ALA A 418 25.88 27.87 13.83
N ILE A 419 25.56 26.59 13.65
CA ILE A 419 26.16 25.48 14.42
C ILE A 419 27.67 25.44 14.19
N GLN A 420 28.12 25.54 12.94
CA GLN A 420 29.54 25.50 12.61
C GLN A 420 30.29 26.69 13.21
N LYS A 421 29.69 27.88 13.22
CA LYS A 421 30.26 29.07 13.89
C LYS A 421 30.39 28.88 15.39
N GLN A 422 29.36 28.32 16.05
CA GLN A 422 29.39 28.00 17.47
C GLN A 422 30.44 26.93 17.79
N ILE A 423 30.54 25.88 16.97
CA ILE A 423 31.56 24.82 17.09
C ILE A 423 32.97 25.37 16.85
N SER A 424 33.15 26.30 15.91
CA SER A 424 34.46 26.91 15.60
C SER A 424 35.03 27.72 16.78
N GLY A 425 34.17 28.23 17.68
CA GLY A 425 34.55 28.96 18.89
C GLY A 425 34.71 28.09 20.13
N LEU A 426 34.18 26.87 20.10
CA LEU A 426 34.50 25.82 21.07
C LEU A 426 35.88 25.28 20.68
N GLY A 427 36.95 25.85 21.25
CA GLY A 427 38.28 25.25 21.17
C GLY A 427 38.13 23.75 21.43
N GLY A 428 38.57 22.93 20.47
CA GLY A 428 38.23 21.51 20.41
C GLY A 428 38.32 20.88 21.79
N GLY A 429 37.22 20.30 22.26
CA GLY A 429 37.20 19.64 23.57
C GLY A 429 38.41 18.73 23.69
N ASP A 430 39.07 18.77 24.85
CA ASP A 430 40.39 18.20 25.18
C ASP A 430 40.49 16.66 25.08
N MET A 431 39.71 16.02 24.20
CA MET A 431 39.60 14.58 24.05
C MET A 431 39.78 14.16 22.58
N LEU A 432 40.79 14.69 21.88
CA LEU A 432 41.31 14.02 20.69
C LEU A 432 42.13 12.81 21.15
N LYS A 433 41.88 11.63 20.58
CA LYS A 433 42.59 10.39 20.93
C LYS A 433 44.12 10.57 20.88
N SER A 434 44.61 11.36 19.93
CA SER A 434 46.03 11.72 19.78
C SER A 434 46.62 12.53 20.95
N VAL A 435 45.80 12.99 21.90
CA VAL A 435 46.20 13.78 23.07
C VAL A 435 46.10 12.97 24.37
N TYR A 436 45.15 12.03 24.49
CA TYR A 436 44.95 11.23 25.71
C TYR A 436 45.28 9.74 25.57
N ASP A 437 45.48 9.21 24.36
CA ASP A 437 45.92 7.84 24.05
C ASP A 437 46.92 7.96 22.87
N SER A 438 48.04 8.62 23.17
CA SER A 438 49.05 9.04 22.18
C SER A 438 49.72 7.85 21.51
N ASN A 439 49.73 6.70 22.18
CA ASN A 439 50.29 5.44 21.68
C ASN A 439 49.24 4.51 21.02
N ASN A 440 47.97 4.94 21.00
CA ASN A 440 46.85 4.29 20.34
C ASN A 440 46.58 2.85 20.82
N ASN A 441 46.89 2.56 22.09
CA ASN A 441 46.77 1.23 22.67
C ASN A 441 45.39 0.96 23.30
N GLY A 442 44.48 1.93 23.26
CA GLY A 442 43.11 1.80 23.75
C GLY A 442 42.94 2.11 25.24
N LYS A 443 43.98 2.63 25.91
CA LYS A 443 43.92 3.19 27.26
C LYS A 443 44.26 4.68 27.23
N VAL A 444 43.71 5.42 28.19
CA VAL A 444 44.14 6.81 28.42
C VAL A 444 45.57 6.78 28.99
N ASP A 445 46.54 7.47 28.38
CA ASP A 445 47.95 7.54 28.80
C ASP A 445 48.08 7.94 30.28
N GLN A 446 47.25 8.88 30.74
CA GLN A 446 47.18 9.26 32.16
C GLN A 446 46.74 8.08 33.06
N SER A 447 45.88 7.19 32.57
CA SER A 447 45.50 5.96 33.27
C SER A 447 46.62 4.93 33.26
N GLU A 448 47.54 4.98 32.30
CA GLU A 448 48.75 4.13 32.27
C GLU A 448 49.73 4.49 33.39
N THR A 449 49.72 5.75 33.86
CA THR A 449 50.46 6.16 35.07
C THR A 449 49.85 5.63 36.39
N ALA A 450 48.61 5.13 36.37
CA ALA A 450 47.92 4.59 37.54
C ALA A 450 48.16 3.08 37.75
N ASP A 451 48.69 2.37 36.74
CA ASP A 451 48.94 0.92 36.81
C ASP A 451 50.13 0.57 37.75
N SER A 452 50.99 1.54 38.10
CA SER A 452 51.98 1.40 39.18
C SER A 452 52.52 2.75 39.66
N ILE A 453 51.85 3.36 40.63
CA ILE A 453 52.32 4.58 41.32
C ILE A 453 53.18 4.22 42.54
N PRO A 454 54.39 4.80 42.73
CA PRO A 454 55.21 4.57 43.92
C PRO A 454 54.45 4.96 45.18
N TRP A 455 54.53 4.11 46.22
CA TRP A 455 53.79 4.29 47.47
C TRP A 455 53.93 5.70 48.08
N ALA A 456 55.06 6.36 47.88
CA ALA A 456 55.32 7.73 48.33
C ALA A 456 54.31 8.78 47.82
N GLY A 457 53.71 8.58 46.64
CA GLY A 457 52.79 9.53 45.99
C GLY A 457 51.31 9.41 46.40
N VAL A 458 50.95 8.41 47.22
CA VAL A 458 49.56 8.16 47.63
C VAL A 458 49.24 8.88 48.95
N SER A 459 48.25 9.79 48.94
CA SER A 459 47.76 10.53 50.11
C SER A 459 46.64 9.75 50.85
N GLY A 460 46.49 9.94 52.17
CA GLY A 460 45.45 9.26 52.97
C GLY A 460 45.70 7.78 53.27
N LYS A 461 46.91 7.29 53.03
CA LYS A 461 47.29 5.88 53.21
C LYS A 461 47.48 5.46 54.68
N PRO A 462 47.05 4.25 55.10
CA PRO A 462 47.32 3.69 56.43
C PRO A 462 48.81 3.51 56.71
N THR A 463 49.26 3.69 57.96
CA THR A 463 50.69 3.65 58.35
C THR A 463 51.25 2.23 58.57
N THR A 464 50.42 1.18 58.56
CA THR A 464 50.87 -0.22 58.71
C THR A 464 50.05 -1.20 57.85
N PHE A 465 50.75 -2.14 57.21
CA PHE A 465 50.23 -3.17 56.30
C PHE A 465 50.33 -4.58 56.92
N SER A 466 49.69 -4.80 58.06
CA SER A 466 49.48 -6.18 58.53
C SER A 466 47.98 -6.45 58.59
N PRO A 467 47.43 -7.39 57.79
CA PRO A 467 46.09 -7.90 58.03
C PRO A 467 46.07 -8.48 59.45
N ALA A 468 45.00 -8.25 60.21
CA ALA A 468 44.76 -9.05 61.41
C ALA A 468 44.67 -10.52 60.96
N ALA A 469 45.55 -11.38 61.49
CA ALA A 469 45.48 -12.80 61.25
C ALA A 469 44.08 -13.29 61.68
N HIS A 470 43.38 -13.92 60.76
CA HIS A 470 42.17 -14.68 61.08
C HIS A 470 42.40 -16.10 60.59
N GLU A 471 42.27 -17.03 61.52
CA GLU A 471 42.38 -18.45 61.26
C GLU A 471 41.00 -18.97 60.85
N HIS A 472 40.95 -19.78 59.79
CA HIS A 472 39.82 -20.67 59.59
C HIS A 472 39.96 -21.80 60.62
N SER A 473 38.97 -21.96 61.50
CA SER A 473 38.96 -23.02 62.52
C SER A 473 38.86 -24.42 61.90
N LEU A 474 39.94 -24.89 61.28
CA LEU A 474 40.25 -26.32 61.26
C LEU A 474 40.40 -26.73 62.73
N LEU A 475 39.93 -27.93 63.11
CA LEU A 475 40.15 -28.47 64.46
C LEU A 475 41.67 -28.48 64.72
N GLN A 476 42.16 -27.55 65.54
CA GLN A 476 43.60 -27.38 65.75
C GLN A 476 44.15 -28.64 66.43
N ARG A 477 45.12 -29.30 65.78
CA ARG A 477 45.79 -30.50 66.28
C ARG A 477 46.95 -30.09 67.18
N THR A 478 46.86 -30.41 68.47
CA THR A 478 47.97 -30.23 69.42
C THR A 478 48.84 -31.50 69.42
N ASP A 479 50.16 -31.39 69.22
CA ASP A 479 51.10 -32.50 69.43
C ASP A 479 51.78 -32.30 70.79
N ASP A 480 51.34 -33.06 71.80
CA ASP A 480 51.87 -33.01 73.16
C ASP A 480 51.93 -34.42 73.76
N ARG A 481 53.17 -34.92 73.84
CA ARG A 481 53.46 -36.30 74.26
C ARG A 481 53.23 -36.57 75.74
N ASP A 482 53.04 -35.52 76.54
CA ASP A 482 52.88 -35.55 78.00
C ASP A 482 51.67 -34.72 78.45
N ARG A 483 50.57 -34.81 77.70
CA ARG A 483 49.37 -33.99 77.93
C ARG A 483 48.68 -34.41 79.24
N LYS A 484 48.71 -33.57 80.28
CA LYS A 484 48.06 -33.84 81.59
C LYS A 484 46.75 -33.07 81.75
N PRO A 485 45.89 -33.45 82.71
CA PRO A 485 44.67 -32.71 83.01
C PRO A 485 44.95 -31.22 83.29
N ILE A 486 45.98 -30.91 84.07
CA ILE A 486 46.38 -29.53 84.40
C ILE A 486 46.74 -28.66 83.19
N ASP A 487 47.15 -29.27 82.09
CA ASP A 487 47.54 -28.54 80.90
C ASP A 487 46.33 -28.21 80.01
N THR A 488 45.15 -28.80 80.28
CA THR A 488 43.89 -28.59 79.55
C THR A 488 43.11 -27.38 80.05
N ALA A 489 42.29 -26.78 79.18
CA ALA A 489 41.42 -25.67 79.56
C ALA A 489 40.00 -26.13 79.90
N LYS A 490 39.29 -25.35 80.73
CA LYS A 490 37.84 -25.47 80.92
C LYS A 490 37.10 -24.85 79.74
N GLY A 491 35.95 -25.42 79.38
CA GLY A 491 35.13 -24.97 78.26
C GLY A 491 35.65 -25.39 76.90
N SER A 492 36.58 -26.35 76.82
CA SER A 492 37.23 -26.76 75.57
C SER A 492 36.96 -28.23 75.22
N VAL A 493 37.04 -28.50 73.92
CA VAL A 493 37.21 -29.84 73.34
C VAL A 493 38.51 -29.81 72.55
N GLU A 494 39.44 -30.69 72.87
CA GLU A 494 40.79 -30.68 72.29
C GLU A 494 41.09 -32.01 71.59
N PHE A 495 41.71 -31.94 70.41
CA PHE A 495 42.25 -33.10 69.70
C PHE A 495 43.77 -33.09 69.81
N VAL A 496 44.31 -34.04 70.58
CA VAL A 496 45.71 -34.05 70.98
C VAL A 496 46.36 -35.35 70.55
N PHE A 497 47.56 -35.27 69.96
CA PHE A 497 48.41 -36.43 69.77
C PHE A 497 49.31 -36.60 70.99
N THR A 498 49.28 -37.77 71.62
CA THR A 498 50.00 -38.02 72.87
C THR A 498 50.67 -39.40 72.90
N SER A 499 51.31 -39.74 74.02
CA SER A 499 51.91 -41.05 74.26
C SER A 499 51.35 -41.69 75.53
N LEU A 500 51.15 -43.02 75.51
CA LEU A 500 50.56 -43.76 76.63
C LEU A 500 51.29 -43.52 77.95
N ASN A 501 52.62 -43.53 77.91
CA ASN A 501 53.44 -43.38 79.10
C ASN A 501 53.44 -41.93 79.61
N GLY A 502 53.33 -40.95 78.71
CA GLY A 502 53.17 -39.54 79.09
C GLY A 502 51.90 -39.28 79.89
N MET A 503 50.80 -39.96 79.57
CA MET A 503 49.56 -39.85 80.33
C MET A 503 49.68 -40.27 81.81
N THR A 504 50.69 -41.10 82.12
CA THR A 504 50.98 -41.59 83.48
C THR A 504 52.17 -40.88 84.14
N GLY A 505 52.82 -39.92 83.47
CA GLY A 505 53.96 -39.15 83.98
C GLY A 505 55.34 -39.74 83.68
N ALA A 506 55.46 -40.66 82.72
CA ALA A 506 56.72 -41.28 82.29
C ALA A 506 57.08 -40.91 80.83
N THR A 507 58.38 -40.84 80.50
CA THR A 507 58.84 -40.37 79.17
C THR A 507 58.84 -41.48 78.10
N GLY A 508 58.18 -41.23 76.97
CA GLY A 508 58.21 -42.08 75.75
C GLY A 508 57.35 -43.34 75.83
N GLY A 509 56.67 -43.73 74.74
CA GLY A 509 55.76 -44.88 74.69
C GLY A 509 54.96 -44.95 73.39
N THR A 510 53.98 -45.86 73.32
CA THR A 510 53.08 -46.02 72.17
C THR A 510 52.33 -44.73 71.87
N TYR A 511 52.24 -44.37 70.59
CA TYR A 511 51.56 -43.16 70.12
C TYR A 511 50.04 -43.34 70.01
N GLN A 512 49.30 -42.33 70.47
CA GLN A 512 47.85 -42.41 70.61
C GLN A 512 47.20 -41.08 70.23
N ASP A 513 45.99 -41.12 69.68
CA ASP A 513 45.16 -39.92 69.51
C ASP A 513 44.23 -39.78 70.70
N MET A 514 44.20 -38.60 71.30
CA MET A 514 43.39 -38.27 72.47
C MET A 514 42.38 -37.18 72.13
N LEU A 515 41.14 -37.38 72.57
CA LEU A 515 40.08 -36.38 72.59
C LEU A 515 39.79 -35.99 74.03
N VAL A 516 40.10 -34.74 74.40
CA VAL A 516 39.76 -34.18 75.70
C VAL A 516 38.37 -33.56 75.62
N LEU A 517 37.50 -33.93 76.55
CA LEU A 517 36.13 -33.43 76.64
C LEU A 517 35.98 -32.69 77.97
N ASN A 518 36.11 -31.37 77.92
CA ASN A 518 36.04 -30.50 79.11
C ASN A 518 35.13 -29.28 78.88
N ALA A 519 33.92 -29.51 78.39
CA ALA A 519 33.05 -28.46 77.88
C ALA A 519 32.46 -27.51 78.96
N TYR A 520 32.66 -27.78 80.26
CA TYR A 520 32.15 -26.92 81.33
C TYR A 520 33.11 -25.76 81.63
N THR A 521 32.59 -24.58 81.96
CA THR A 521 33.39 -23.35 82.13
C THR A 521 33.54 -22.87 83.58
N ASP A 522 32.82 -23.46 84.53
CA ASP A 522 32.80 -23.02 85.93
C ASP A 522 33.53 -24.01 86.88
N ALA A 523 33.26 -23.99 88.20
CA ALA A 523 33.86 -24.92 89.15
C ALA A 523 33.00 -26.18 89.43
N SER A 524 31.80 -26.27 88.83
CA SER A 524 30.80 -27.30 89.14
C SER A 524 30.90 -28.57 88.29
N GLY A 525 31.57 -28.50 87.13
CA GLY A 525 31.58 -29.59 86.15
C GLY A 525 32.52 -30.77 86.43
N GLY A 526 33.17 -30.80 87.59
CA GLY A 526 33.88 -31.98 88.08
C GLY A 526 35.15 -32.35 87.29
N LYS A 527 35.40 -33.66 87.16
CA LYS A 527 36.62 -34.21 86.56
C LYS A 527 36.66 -34.08 85.04
N VAL A 528 37.85 -33.86 84.49
CA VAL A 528 38.11 -33.83 83.05
C VAL A 528 38.08 -35.24 82.49
N ASN A 529 37.48 -35.41 81.30
CA ASN A 529 37.42 -36.69 80.60
C ASN A 529 38.35 -36.68 79.39
N ALA A 530 39.06 -37.78 79.17
CA ALA A 530 39.80 -38.02 77.93
C ALA A 530 39.45 -39.39 77.37
N LEU A 531 39.20 -39.43 76.06
CA LEU A 531 39.05 -40.65 75.28
C LEU A 531 40.29 -40.82 74.42
N VAL A 532 40.94 -41.97 74.54
CA VAL A 532 42.23 -42.23 73.91
C VAL A 532 42.13 -43.44 73.01
N LEU A 533 42.60 -43.29 71.78
CA LEU A 533 42.66 -44.30 70.74
C LEU A 533 44.10 -44.74 70.57
N ASP A 534 44.41 -45.95 71.05
CA ASP A 534 45.74 -46.52 70.89
C ASP A 534 45.97 -46.93 69.43
N LYS A 535 46.99 -46.36 68.78
CA LYS A 535 47.27 -46.64 67.36
C LYS A 535 47.91 -48.00 67.11
N SER A 536 48.42 -48.68 68.14
CA SER A 536 49.13 -49.96 68.00
C SER A 536 48.26 -51.16 68.32
N THR A 537 47.47 -51.09 69.40
CA THR A 537 46.63 -52.22 69.85
C THR A 537 45.16 -52.03 69.49
N MET A 538 44.81 -50.89 68.87
CA MET A 538 43.43 -50.47 68.64
C MET A 538 42.61 -50.46 69.94
N THR A 539 43.19 -50.23 71.12
CA THR A 539 42.39 -50.19 72.35
C THR A 539 41.82 -48.80 72.57
N ILE A 540 40.57 -48.71 73.00
CA ILE A 540 39.94 -47.45 73.38
C ILE A 540 39.97 -47.33 74.90
N ARG A 541 40.58 -46.25 75.41
CA ARG A 541 40.72 -46.02 76.85
C ARG A 541 40.00 -44.75 77.27
N HIS A 542 39.29 -44.81 78.40
CA HIS A 542 38.69 -43.66 79.05
C HIS A 542 39.45 -43.31 80.32
N TYR A 543 39.91 -42.06 80.39
CA TYR A 543 40.56 -41.49 81.55
C TYR A 543 39.69 -40.39 82.17
N GLN A 544 39.73 -40.28 83.50
CA GLN A 544 39.01 -39.25 84.23
C GLN A 544 39.80 -38.79 85.46
N ALA A 545 40.14 -37.50 85.53
CA ALA A 545 40.99 -36.93 86.57
C ALA A 545 40.57 -35.50 86.97
N GLU A 546 41.01 -35.04 88.14
CA GLU A 546 40.77 -33.65 88.58
C GLU A 546 41.51 -32.66 87.68
N GLN A 547 40.96 -31.46 87.48
CA GLN A 547 41.54 -30.46 86.56
C GLN A 547 42.99 -30.10 86.91
N ASN A 548 43.37 -30.09 88.19
CA ASN A 548 44.72 -29.76 88.64
C ASN A 548 45.65 -30.98 88.79
N ALA A 549 45.22 -32.16 88.35
CA ALA A 549 46.03 -33.36 88.43
C ALA A 549 47.20 -33.31 87.44
N THR A 550 48.36 -33.79 87.88
CA THR A 550 49.60 -33.86 87.08
C THR A 550 49.77 -35.20 86.36
N SER A 551 48.77 -36.08 86.40
CA SER A 551 48.71 -37.38 85.71
C SER A 551 47.24 -37.80 85.54
N TRP A 552 46.92 -38.57 84.48
CA TRP A 552 45.56 -39.06 84.22
C TRP A 552 45.17 -40.29 85.06
N GLY A 553 46.14 -40.91 85.76
CA GLY A 553 45.90 -42.10 86.57
C GLY A 553 45.59 -43.35 85.74
N ASN A 554 44.79 -44.27 86.30
CA ASN A 554 44.45 -45.54 85.65
C ASN A 554 43.27 -45.37 84.68
N ALA A 555 43.43 -45.82 83.44
CA ALA A 555 42.36 -45.84 82.45
C ALA A 555 41.39 -47.01 82.69
N ARG A 556 40.15 -46.84 82.24
CA ARG A 556 39.24 -47.95 81.97
C ARG A 556 39.28 -48.26 80.48
N VAL A 557 39.45 -49.53 80.13
CA VAL A 557 39.42 -49.98 78.74
C VAL A 557 37.96 -50.18 78.33
N LEU A 558 37.57 -49.60 77.19
CA LEU A 558 36.25 -49.78 76.61
C LEU A 558 36.31 -50.94 75.61
N ALA A 559 35.40 -51.91 75.80
CA ALA A 559 35.33 -53.10 74.99
C ALA A 559 34.64 -52.85 73.64
N TYR A 560 35.05 -53.57 72.60
CA TYR A 560 34.36 -53.54 71.30
C TYR A 560 33.11 -54.42 71.31
N THR A 561 32.13 -54.13 70.44
CA THR A 561 30.88 -54.91 70.36
C THR A 561 31.08 -56.36 69.89
N ASP A 562 32.23 -56.65 69.27
CA ASP A 562 32.68 -57.97 68.84
C ASP A 562 33.69 -58.63 69.81
N GLU A 563 34.06 -57.96 70.91
CA GLU A 563 34.80 -58.61 71.99
C GLU A 563 33.88 -59.60 72.72
N VAL A 564 34.14 -60.88 72.48
CA VAL A 564 33.39 -61.98 73.07
C VAL A 564 33.75 -62.10 74.55
N LEU A 565 32.87 -61.65 75.45
CA LEU A 565 32.97 -61.95 76.88
C LEU A 565 32.99 -63.48 77.07
N SER A 566 33.94 -63.99 77.85
CA SER A 566 34.11 -65.44 78.05
C SER A 566 32.81 -66.08 78.55
N LYS A 567 32.31 -67.11 77.86
CA LYS A 567 31.10 -67.84 78.26
C LYS A 567 31.34 -68.60 79.58
N GLY A 568 30.85 -68.06 80.69
CA GLY A 568 30.88 -68.65 82.04
C GLY A 568 30.33 -67.69 83.11
N PRO A 569 30.04 -68.14 84.34
CA PRO A 569 29.55 -67.26 85.41
C PRO A 569 30.59 -66.17 85.69
N ILE A 570 30.19 -64.91 85.45
CA ILE A 570 31.07 -63.76 85.57
C ILE A 570 31.35 -63.53 87.06
N THR A 571 32.62 -63.53 87.45
CA THR A 571 33.00 -63.21 88.84
C THR A 571 32.81 -61.72 89.11
N TRP A 572 32.55 -61.34 90.37
CA TRP A 572 32.38 -59.91 90.74
C TRP A 572 33.59 -59.06 90.29
N GLY A 573 34.80 -59.62 90.34
CA GLY A 573 36.02 -58.94 89.85
C GLY A 573 35.98 -58.64 88.35
N GLN A 574 35.54 -59.60 87.54
CA GLN A 574 35.42 -59.44 86.08
C GLN A 574 34.31 -58.44 85.68
N LEU A 575 33.29 -58.26 86.52
CA LEU A 575 32.22 -57.26 86.34
C LEU A 575 32.66 -55.81 86.64
N ARG A 576 33.72 -55.61 87.44
CA ARG A 576 34.27 -54.27 87.72
C ARG A 576 35.27 -53.75 86.71
N GLY A 577 35.73 -54.61 85.80
CA GLY A 577 36.85 -54.29 84.91
C GLY A 577 38.21 -54.29 85.62
N ASP A 578 38.33 -54.99 86.75
CA ASP A 578 39.61 -55.25 87.42
C ASP A 578 40.27 -56.48 86.73
N LEU A 579 40.81 -56.28 85.53
CA LEU A 579 41.70 -57.24 84.85
C LEU A 579 43.10 -56.66 84.69
#